data_AF-A0A9E0MSP5-F1
#
_entry.id   AF-A0A9E0MSP5-F1
#
_cell.length_a   1.000
_cell.length_b   1.000
_cell.length_c   1.000
_cell.angle_alpha   90.00
_cell.angle_beta   90.00
_cell.angle_gamma   90.00
#
_symmetry.space_group_name_H-M   'P 1'
#
loop_
_entity.id
_entity.type
_entity.pdbx_description
1 polymer ?
#
loop_
_entity_poly.entity_id
_entity_poly.type
_entity_poly.pdbx_seq_one_letter_code
_entity_poly.pdbx_strand_id
1 'polypeptide(L)'
;MATAPSRSTGPTLDQDSTWTRNAYALLGIIALAAWVALFSVGLLVDSAPYRNAIAAGAPTFSNLLHAAFIYTPTNVAMLCVLAALIGGCSSRVQTLKGLERRIDKAREAGDTEKVERLELRADYLHEQPMHSMLRGFLVYITSVSGMLLITSEPFAAPTAEQFTRLAGLLSTLSFAIGYDPTRLEDLVQAIAGRTVRTKKKD
;
A
#
# COMPACT_ATOMS: atom_id res chain seq x y z
N MET A 1 -43.91 43.74 -10.32
CA MET A 1 -44.18 42.32 -10.62
C MET A 1 -42.89 41.72 -11.16
N ALA A 2 -42.02 41.24 -10.26
CA ALA A 2 -40.71 40.71 -10.61
C ALA A 2 -40.73 39.19 -10.41
N THR A 3 -40.66 38.45 -11.51
CA THR A 3 -40.59 36.99 -11.53
C THR A 3 -39.19 36.55 -11.11
N ALA A 4 -39.11 35.76 -10.04
CA ALA A 4 -37.88 35.15 -9.57
C ALA A 4 -37.31 34.16 -10.61
N PRO A 5 -35.97 34.07 -10.76
CA PRO A 5 -35.37 33.09 -11.67
C PRO A 5 -35.47 31.67 -11.07
N SER A 6 -35.99 30.76 -11.89
CA SER A 6 -36.05 29.32 -11.61
C SER A 6 -34.64 28.74 -11.44
N ARG A 7 -34.34 28.17 -10.26
CA ARG A 7 -33.16 27.33 -10.04
C ARG A 7 -33.21 26.14 -10.99
N SER A 8 -32.33 26.12 -11.98
CA SER A 8 -32.03 24.93 -12.76
C SER A 8 -31.37 23.89 -11.85
N THR A 9 -32.07 22.80 -11.57
CA THR A 9 -31.49 21.57 -11.04
C THR A 9 -30.58 20.97 -12.13
N GLY A 10 -29.30 21.35 -12.11
CA GLY A 10 -28.28 20.70 -12.93
C GLY A 10 -28.05 19.24 -12.51
N PRO A 11 -27.43 18.42 -13.38
CA PRO A 11 -27.24 17.00 -13.14
C PRO A 11 -26.39 16.74 -11.87
N THR A 12 -27.00 15.98 -10.97
CA THR A 12 -26.46 15.12 -9.90
C THR A 12 -24.93 14.96 -9.76
N LEU A 13 -24.24 15.98 -9.21
CA LEU A 13 -22.87 15.84 -8.71
C LEU A 13 -22.71 14.75 -7.63
N ASP A 14 -23.80 14.34 -6.98
CA ASP A 14 -23.78 13.34 -5.91
C ASP A 14 -23.71 11.89 -6.45
N GLN A 15 -24.22 11.63 -7.66
CA GLN A 15 -24.34 10.28 -8.22
C GLN A 15 -22.98 9.73 -8.72
N ASP A 16 -22.15 10.60 -9.30
CA ASP A 16 -20.77 10.26 -9.75
C ASP A 16 -19.86 9.86 -8.58
N SER A 17 -20.11 10.42 -7.38
CA SER A 17 -19.33 10.12 -6.18
C SER A 17 -19.58 8.71 -5.64
N THR A 18 -20.83 8.22 -5.75
CA THR A 18 -21.21 6.90 -5.23
C THR A 18 -20.71 5.77 -6.13
N TRP A 19 -20.79 5.95 -7.45
CA TRP A 19 -20.28 5.00 -8.43
C TRP A 19 -18.78 4.80 -8.33
N THR A 20 -18.02 5.89 -8.20
CA THR A 20 -16.57 5.83 -8.04
C THR A 20 -16.16 5.14 -6.74
N ARG A 21 -16.85 5.43 -5.63
CA ARG A 21 -16.65 4.73 -4.35
C ARG A 21 -16.90 3.22 -4.44
N ASN A 22 -18.01 2.82 -5.06
CA ASN A 22 -18.34 1.41 -5.25
C ASN A 22 -17.32 0.71 -6.15
N ALA A 23 -16.84 1.38 -7.19
CA ALA A 23 -15.79 0.86 -8.06
C ALA A 23 -14.47 0.63 -7.30
N TYR A 24 -14.04 1.57 -6.44
CA TYR A 24 -12.86 1.38 -5.60
C TYR A 24 -13.05 0.29 -4.54
N ALA A 25 -14.24 0.16 -3.96
CA ALA A 25 -14.56 -0.93 -3.03
C ALA A 25 -14.45 -2.29 -3.73
N LEU A 26 -15.03 -2.43 -4.94
CA LEU A 26 -14.95 -3.64 -5.74
C LEU A 26 -13.51 -3.96 -6.13
N LEU A 27 -12.74 -2.96 -6.58
CA LEU A 27 -11.32 -3.11 -6.87
C LEU A 27 -10.54 -3.60 -5.64
N GLY A 28 -10.82 -3.04 -4.46
CA GLY A 28 -10.22 -3.47 -3.19
C GLY A 28 -10.53 -4.93 -2.84
N ILE A 29 -11.77 -5.37 -3.06
CA ILE A 29 -12.18 -6.77 -2.83
C ILE A 29 -11.46 -7.71 -3.80
N ILE A 30 -11.40 -7.35 -5.09
CA ILE A 30 -10.69 -8.13 -6.12
C ILE A 30 -9.19 -8.21 -5.76
N ALA A 31 -8.58 -7.10 -5.37
CA ALA A 31 -7.18 -7.04 -4.96
C ALA A 31 -6.92 -7.90 -3.71
N LEU A 32 -7.84 -7.91 -2.74
CA LEU A 32 -7.75 -8.78 -1.56
C LEU A 32 -7.83 -10.26 -1.92
N ALA A 33 -8.77 -10.65 -2.80
CA ALA A 33 -8.87 -12.02 -3.27
C ALA A 33 -7.58 -12.45 -4.03
N ALA A 34 -7.06 -11.57 -4.88
CA ALA A 34 -5.80 -11.79 -5.58
C ALA A 34 -4.61 -11.91 -4.60
N TRP A 35 -4.58 -11.10 -3.54
CA TRP A 35 -3.56 -11.17 -2.50
C TRP A 35 -3.57 -12.51 -1.78
N VAL A 36 -4.76 -12.99 -1.37
CA VAL A 36 -4.91 -14.29 -0.69
C VAL A 36 -4.47 -15.43 -1.61
N ALA A 37 -4.94 -15.43 -2.87
CA ALA A 37 -4.57 -16.45 -3.84
C ALA A 37 -3.04 -16.49 -4.07
N LEU A 38 -2.42 -15.32 -4.25
CA LEU A 38 -0.98 -15.21 -4.48
C LEU A 38 -0.16 -15.64 -3.26
N PHE A 39 -0.62 -15.28 -2.06
CA PHE A 39 0.00 -15.69 -0.80
C PHE A 39 -0.07 -17.21 -0.63
N SER A 40 -1.22 -17.81 -0.89
CA SER A 40 -1.41 -19.27 -0.83
C SER A 40 -0.53 -19.98 -1.85
N VAL A 41 -0.45 -19.50 -3.09
CA VAL A 41 0.41 -20.11 -4.12
C VAL A 41 1.88 -19.99 -3.73
N GLY A 42 2.33 -18.84 -3.23
CA GLY A 42 3.72 -18.66 -2.78
C GLY A 42 4.10 -19.54 -1.59
N LEU A 43 3.12 -19.91 -0.75
CA LEU A 43 3.33 -20.80 0.40
C LEU A 43 3.31 -22.28 0.01
N LEU A 44 2.43 -22.67 -0.91
CA LEU A 44 2.13 -24.08 -1.23
C LEU A 44 2.92 -24.62 -2.41
N VAL A 45 3.34 -23.78 -3.35
CA VAL A 45 3.97 -24.20 -4.59
C VAL A 45 5.45 -23.89 -4.56
N ASP A 46 6.28 -24.93 -4.73
CA ASP A 46 7.71 -24.76 -4.85
C ASP A 46 8.08 -24.15 -6.21
N SER A 47 8.94 -23.13 -6.19
CA SER A 47 9.45 -22.47 -7.39
C SER A 47 10.68 -23.18 -8.00
N ALA A 48 11.34 -24.08 -7.25
CA ALA A 48 12.52 -24.80 -7.69
C ALA A 48 12.39 -25.52 -9.05
N PRO A 49 11.32 -26.30 -9.34
CA PRO A 49 11.23 -27.03 -10.62
C PRO A 49 11.24 -26.09 -11.84
N TYR A 50 10.57 -24.94 -11.74
CA TYR A 50 10.51 -23.96 -12.82
C TYR A 50 11.85 -23.25 -13.02
N ARG A 51 12.53 -22.88 -11.92
CA ARG A 51 13.87 -22.26 -11.97
C ARG A 51 14.91 -23.21 -12.56
N ASN A 52 14.87 -24.48 -12.17
CA ASN A 52 15.79 -25.50 -12.66
C ASN A 52 15.59 -25.76 -14.16
N ALA A 53 14.34 -25.78 -14.65
CA ALA A 53 14.06 -25.92 -16.07
C ALA A 53 14.60 -24.75 -16.92
N ILE A 54 14.52 -23.51 -16.39
CA ILE A 54 15.11 -22.34 -17.04
C ILE A 54 16.64 -22.43 -17.04
N ALA A 55 17.24 -22.78 -15.89
CA ALA A 55 18.70 -22.93 -15.76
C ALA A 55 19.27 -24.05 -16.65
N ALA A 56 18.50 -25.11 -16.88
CA ALA A 56 18.86 -26.21 -17.78
C ALA A 56 18.75 -25.85 -19.28
N GLY A 57 18.43 -24.61 -19.64
CA GLY A 57 18.34 -24.15 -21.02
C GLY A 57 17.03 -24.51 -21.73
N ALA A 58 15.99 -24.89 -20.98
CA ALA A 58 14.65 -25.17 -21.50
C ALA A 58 13.59 -24.14 -21.01
N PRO A 59 13.77 -22.83 -21.26
CA PRO A 59 12.79 -21.83 -20.87
C PRO A 59 11.53 -22.00 -21.72
N THR A 60 10.42 -22.31 -21.08
CA THR A 60 9.08 -22.19 -21.68
C THR A 60 8.41 -20.94 -21.13
N PHE A 61 7.47 -20.37 -21.89
CA PHE A 61 6.68 -19.23 -21.40
C PHE A 61 5.98 -19.55 -20.07
N SER A 62 5.47 -20.78 -19.93
CA SER A 62 4.89 -21.27 -18.67
C SER A 62 5.90 -21.26 -17.53
N ASN A 63 7.11 -21.81 -17.73
CA ASN A 63 8.15 -21.83 -16.68
C ASN A 63 8.59 -20.42 -16.28
N LEU A 64 8.70 -19.50 -17.25
CA LEU A 64 9.01 -18.10 -16.98
C LEU A 64 7.92 -17.42 -16.14
N LEU A 65 6.64 -17.66 -16.47
CA LEU A 65 5.51 -17.09 -15.74
C LEU A 65 5.46 -17.63 -14.31
N HIS A 66 5.57 -18.95 -14.12
CA HIS A 66 5.57 -19.58 -12.80
C HIS A 66 6.78 -19.12 -11.97
N ALA A 67 7.98 -19.05 -12.57
CA ALA A 67 9.15 -18.50 -11.90
C ALA A 67 8.94 -17.03 -11.52
N ALA A 68 8.33 -16.21 -12.37
CA ALA A 68 8.08 -14.80 -12.06
C ALA A 68 7.06 -14.59 -10.93
N PHE A 69 6.00 -15.40 -10.83
CA PHE A 69 4.94 -15.20 -9.83
C PHE A 69 5.12 -15.99 -8.52
N ILE A 70 5.80 -17.13 -8.56
CA ILE A 70 5.96 -18.05 -7.42
C ILE A 70 7.30 -17.85 -6.71
N TYR A 71 8.32 -17.35 -7.42
CA TYR A 71 9.61 -17.09 -6.80
C TYR A 71 9.45 -16.07 -5.66
N THR A 72 9.99 -16.42 -4.49
CA THR A 72 9.78 -15.68 -3.23
C THR A 72 9.91 -14.16 -3.34
N PRO A 73 11.01 -13.58 -3.87
CA PRO A 73 11.15 -12.12 -3.90
C PRO A 73 10.10 -11.46 -4.79
N THR A 74 9.82 -11.99 -5.98
CA THR A 74 8.83 -11.41 -6.89
C THR A 74 7.39 -11.61 -6.40
N ASN A 75 7.10 -12.76 -5.79
CA ASN A 75 5.83 -13.02 -5.11
C ASN A 75 5.58 -12.00 -3.99
N VAL A 76 6.57 -11.79 -3.12
CA VAL A 76 6.49 -10.79 -2.03
C VAL A 76 6.34 -9.37 -2.58
N ALA A 77 7.05 -9.03 -3.66
CA ALA A 77 6.88 -7.73 -4.32
C ALA A 77 5.43 -7.48 -4.76
N MET A 78 4.82 -8.48 -5.39
CA MET A 78 3.43 -8.41 -5.84
C MET A 78 2.44 -8.36 -4.66
N LEU A 79 2.70 -9.09 -3.58
CA LEU A 79 1.92 -9.01 -2.34
C LEU A 79 1.97 -7.61 -1.72
N CYS A 80 3.14 -6.96 -1.69
CA CYS A 80 3.28 -5.57 -1.23
C CYS A 80 2.47 -4.59 -2.09
N VAL A 81 2.55 -4.73 -3.41
CA VAL A 81 1.79 -3.90 -4.37
C VAL A 81 0.28 -4.06 -4.16
N LEU A 82 -0.21 -5.30 -4.06
CA LEU A 82 -1.62 -5.59 -3.81
C LEU A 82 -2.07 -5.09 -2.44
N ALA A 83 -1.26 -5.28 -1.40
CA ALA A 83 -1.57 -4.78 -0.06
C ALA A 83 -1.71 -3.25 -0.04
N ALA A 84 -0.80 -2.53 -0.71
CA ALA A 84 -0.88 -1.08 -0.82
C ALA A 84 -2.07 -0.61 -1.69
N LEU A 85 -2.43 -1.36 -2.74
CA LEU A 85 -3.65 -1.11 -3.52
C LEU A 85 -4.90 -1.23 -2.64
N ILE A 86 -5.00 -2.28 -1.83
CA ILE A 86 -6.11 -2.47 -0.88
C ILE A 86 -6.15 -1.30 0.11
N GLY A 87 -5.00 -0.84 0.60
CA GLY A 87 -4.89 0.36 1.43
C GLY A 87 -5.44 1.61 0.75
N GLY A 88 -5.01 1.89 -0.48
CA GLY A 88 -5.48 3.05 -1.25
C GLY A 88 -6.95 2.98 -1.65
N CYS A 89 -7.49 1.79 -1.88
CA CYS A 89 -8.94 1.61 -2.09
C CYS A 89 -9.71 1.87 -0.79
N SER A 90 -9.20 1.38 0.35
CA SER A 90 -9.83 1.54 1.66
C SER A 90 -9.85 3.00 2.13
N SER A 91 -8.80 3.76 1.82
CA SER A 91 -8.69 5.17 2.19
C SER A 91 -9.77 6.02 1.48
N ARG A 92 -10.12 5.68 0.24
CA ARG A 92 -11.18 6.35 -0.54
C ARG A 92 -12.61 5.99 -0.16
N VAL A 93 -12.81 4.81 0.42
CA VAL A 93 -14.11 4.40 0.95
C VAL A 93 -14.43 5.16 2.25
N GLN A 94 -13.43 5.67 2.96
CA GLN A 94 -13.66 6.44 4.18
C GLN A 94 -14.29 7.81 3.95
N THR A 95 -15.06 8.24 4.96
CA THR A 95 -15.77 9.51 4.92
C THR A 95 -14.87 10.64 5.44
N LEU A 96 -14.55 11.59 4.57
CA LEU A 96 -13.72 12.78 4.88
C LEU A 96 -14.32 13.71 5.94
N LYS A 97 -15.63 13.65 6.20
CA LYS A 97 -16.32 14.48 7.21
C LYS A 97 -15.66 14.41 8.61
N GLY A 98 -15.09 13.25 8.96
CA GLY A 98 -14.37 13.10 10.22
C GLY A 98 -13.03 13.83 10.24
N LEU A 99 -12.35 13.91 9.09
CA LEU A 99 -11.08 14.61 8.93
C LEU A 99 -11.29 16.13 8.82
N GLU A 100 -12.28 16.57 8.04
CA GLU A 100 -12.69 17.99 7.93
C GLU A 100 -12.97 18.59 9.31
N ARG A 101 -13.78 17.91 10.13
CA ARG A 101 -14.04 18.32 11.52
C ARG A 101 -12.79 18.44 12.39
N ARG A 102 -11.73 17.67 12.10
CA ARG A 102 -10.45 17.76 12.83
C ARG A 102 -9.61 18.93 12.35
N ILE A 103 -9.67 19.25 11.05
CA ILE A 103 -9.04 20.44 10.47
C ILE A 103 -9.69 21.69 11.07
N ASP A 104 -11.02 21.76 11.08
CA ASP A 104 -11.77 22.90 11.64
C ASP A 104 -11.41 23.13 13.11
N LYS A 105 -11.42 22.07 13.93
CA LYS A 105 -11.01 22.16 15.34
C LYS A 105 -9.56 22.59 15.54
N ALA A 106 -8.64 22.15 14.69
CA ALA A 106 -7.24 22.55 14.77
C ALA A 106 -7.06 24.02 14.36
N ARG A 107 -7.83 24.49 13.37
CA ARG A 107 -7.88 25.88 12.93
C ARG A 107 -8.45 26.80 14.00
N GLU A 108 -9.53 26.38 14.67
CA GLU A 108 -10.10 27.09 15.83
C GLU A 108 -9.11 27.19 17.00
N ALA A 109 -8.29 26.15 17.21
CA ALA A 109 -7.27 26.13 18.25
C ALA A 109 -6.00 26.93 17.89
N GLY A 110 -5.88 27.44 16.66
CA GLY A 110 -4.69 28.16 16.19
C GLY A 110 -3.44 27.28 16.01
N ASP A 111 -3.60 25.97 15.91
CA ASP A 111 -2.49 25.00 15.75
C ASP A 111 -2.17 24.80 14.27
N THR A 112 -1.38 25.74 13.71
CA THR A 112 -1.05 25.79 12.28
C THR A 112 -0.34 24.53 11.79
N GLU A 113 0.58 23.95 12.58
CA GLU A 113 1.32 22.74 12.20
C GLU A 113 0.37 21.54 12.03
N LYS A 114 -0.60 21.42 12.94
CA LYS A 114 -1.58 20.34 12.88
C LYS A 114 -2.58 20.52 11.75
N VAL A 115 -2.94 21.76 11.42
CA VAL A 115 -3.79 22.06 10.25
C VAL A 115 -3.09 21.59 8.97
N GLU A 116 -1.84 22.01 8.75
CA GLU A 116 -1.05 21.64 7.56
C GLU A 116 -0.94 20.12 7.41
N ARG A 117 -0.62 19.40 8.50
CA ARG A 117 -0.53 17.94 8.48
C ARG A 117 -1.86 17.26 8.14
N LEU A 118 -2.99 17.79 8.62
CA LEU A 118 -4.31 17.22 8.36
C LEU A 118 -4.81 17.55 6.95
N GLU A 119 -4.49 18.72 6.42
CA GLU A 119 -4.75 19.11 5.03
C GLU A 119 -3.97 18.22 4.05
N LEU A 120 -2.67 18.02 4.30
CA LEU A 120 -1.84 17.09 3.51
C LEU A 120 -2.42 15.66 3.52
N ARG A 121 -2.90 15.20 4.67
CA ARG A 121 -3.57 13.90 4.79
C ARG A 121 -4.86 13.82 3.99
N ALA A 122 -5.62 14.92 3.91
CA ALA A 122 -6.82 14.99 3.08
C ALA A 122 -6.47 14.87 1.60
N ASP A 123 -5.40 15.52 1.15
CA ASP A 123 -4.93 15.42 -0.23
C ASP A 123 -4.52 13.97 -0.58
N TYR A 124 -3.80 13.29 0.32
CA TYR A 124 -3.43 11.89 0.12
C TYR A 124 -4.64 10.93 0.02
N LEU A 125 -5.72 11.20 0.75
CA LEU A 125 -6.97 10.43 0.65
C LEU A 125 -7.63 10.58 -0.73
N HIS A 126 -7.34 11.67 -1.45
CA HIS A 126 -7.84 11.94 -2.79
C HIS A 126 -6.90 11.48 -3.91
N GLU A 127 -5.79 10.79 -3.63
CA GLU A 127 -4.89 10.26 -4.66
C GLU A 127 -5.40 8.97 -5.32
N GLN A 128 -5.05 8.76 -6.59
CA GLN A 128 -5.42 7.53 -7.31
C GLN A 128 -4.79 6.29 -6.64
N PRO A 129 -5.49 5.15 -6.51
CA PRO A 129 -4.96 3.96 -5.82
C PRO A 129 -3.70 3.39 -6.49
N MET A 130 -3.46 3.72 -7.76
CA MET A 130 -2.22 3.39 -8.47
C MET A 130 -0.98 4.04 -7.83
N HIS A 131 -1.10 5.23 -7.25
CA HIS A 131 -0.01 5.84 -6.49
C HIS A 131 0.29 5.05 -5.21
N SER A 132 -0.74 4.53 -4.54
CA SER A 132 -0.56 3.63 -3.40
C SER A 132 0.16 2.33 -3.81
N MET A 133 -0.13 1.75 -4.97
CA MET A 133 0.61 0.59 -5.50
C MET A 133 2.11 0.85 -5.62
N LEU A 134 2.49 1.99 -6.21
CA LEU A 134 3.89 2.39 -6.35
C LEU A 134 4.58 2.53 -4.99
N ARG A 135 3.90 3.10 -4.00
CA ARG A 135 4.41 3.17 -2.61
C ARG A 135 4.66 1.78 -2.02
N GLY A 136 3.74 0.83 -2.21
CA GLY A 136 3.94 -0.56 -1.78
C GLY A 136 5.15 -1.23 -2.46
N PHE A 137 5.37 -0.95 -3.74
CA PHE A 137 6.56 -1.43 -4.44
C PHE A 137 7.86 -0.82 -3.90
N LEU A 138 7.86 0.47 -3.55
CA LEU A 138 9.00 1.13 -2.91
C LEU A 138 9.32 0.51 -1.55
N VAL A 139 8.31 0.17 -0.74
CA VAL A 139 8.51 -0.54 0.54
C VAL A 139 9.24 -1.87 0.31
N TYR A 140 8.85 -2.64 -0.71
CA TYR A 140 9.54 -3.86 -1.07
C TYR A 140 11.00 -3.60 -1.47
N ILE A 141 11.27 -2.66 -2.39
CA ILE A 141 12.63 -2.35 -2.84
C ILE A 141 13.51 -1.92 -1.66
N THR A 142 13.04 -1.00 -0.82
CA THR A 142 13.80 -0.53 0.35
C THR A 142 14.09 -1.67 1.31
N SER A 143 13.12 -2.55 1.55
CA SER A 143 13.27 -3.68 2.46
C SER A 143 14.26 -4.72 1.95
N VAL A 144 14.15 -5.10 0.66
CA VAL A 144 15.10 -6.03 0.03
C VAL A 144 16.50 -5.42 -0.08
N SER A 145 16.61 -4.13 -0.40
CA SER A 145 17.89 -3.44 -0.42
C SER A 145 18.57 -3.49 0.96
N GLY A 146 17.81 -3.26 2.03
CA GLY A 146 18.32 -3.39 3.40
C GLY A 146 18.75 -4.82 3.74
N MET A 147 18.00 -5.84 3.32
CA MET A 147 18.37 -7.24 3.53
C MET A 147 19.66 -7.63 2.80
N LEU A 148 19.85 -7.17 1.55
CA LEU A 148 21.04 -7.45 0.74
C LEU A 148 22.32 -6.84 1.33
N LEU A 149 22.22 -5.81 2.17
CA LEU A 149 23.36 -5.27 2.91
C LEU A 149 23.79 -6.17 4.08
N ILE A 150 22.88 -6.99 4.60
CA ILE A 150 23.11 -7.86 5.77
C ILE A 150 23.51 -9.27 5.33
N THR A 151 22.92 -9.77 4.23
CA THR A 151 23.16 -11.12 3.72
C THR A 151 23.25 -11.11 2.19
N SER A 152 24.20 -11.86 1.64
CA SER A 152 24.41 -11.96 0.19
C SER A 152 23.35 -12.83 -0.51
N GLU A 153 22.72 -13.77 0.21
CA GLU A 153 21.79 -14.75 -0.38
C GLU A 153 20.48 -14.90 0.43
N PRO A 154 19.68 -13.83 0.59
CA PRO A 154 18.47 -13.86 1.42
C PRO A 154 17.37 -14.82 0.93
N PHE A 155 17.43 -15.26 -0.34
CA PHE A 155 16.37 -16.02 -1.01
C PHE A 155 16.85 -17.34 -1.65
N ALA A 156 18.02 -17.86 -1.26
CA ALA A 156 18.55 -19.09 -1.83
C ALA A 156 17.66 -20.32 -1.49
N ALA A 157 17.28 -20.47 -0.23
CA ALA A 157 16.41 -21.54 0.27
C ALA A 157 15.47 -21.03 1.39
N PRO A 158 14.52 -20.15 1.07
CA PRO A 158 13.62 -19.59 2.08
C PRO A 158 12.70 -20.68 2.65
N THR A 159 12.60 -20.76 3.98
CA THR A 159 11.63 -21.66 4.63
C THR A 159 10.22 -21.08 4.53
N ALA A 160 9.18 -21.93 4.62
CA ALA A 160 7.78 -21.48 4.66
C ALA A 160 7.51 -20.48 5.80
N GLU A 161 8.19 -20.66 6.93
CA GLU A 161 8.12 -19.74 8.06
C GLU A 161 8.75 -18.38 7.74
N GLN A 162 9.94 -18.36 7.13
CA GLN A 162 10.60 -17.11 6.70
C GLN A 162 9.77 -16.38 5.66
N PHE A 163 9.21 -17.10 4.69
CA PHE A 163 8.28 -16.55 3.70
C PHE A 163 7.07 -15.91 4.39
N THR A 164 6.38 -16.64 5.26
CA THR A 164 5.16 -16.15 5.94
C THR A 164 5.43 -14.88 6.74
N ARG A 165 6.55 -14.84 7.48
CA ARG A 165 6.95 -13.67 8.27
C ARG A 165 7.26 -12.48 7.37
N LEU A 166 8.05 -12.68 6.31
CA LEU A 166 8.45 -11.62 5.40
C LEU A 166 7.25 -11.07 4.62
N ALA A 167 6.49 -11.95 3.98
CA ALA A 167 5.32 -11.61 3.19
C ALA A 167 4.25 -10.90 4.05
N GLY A 168 3.97 -11.42 5.25
CA GLY A 168 3.04 -10.81 6.19
C GLY A 168 3.50 -9.43 6.66
N LEU A 169 4.75 -9.32 7.12
CA LEU A 169 5.29 -8.05 7.61
C LEU A 169 5.31 -6.97 6.51
N LEU A 170 5.86 -7.28 5.34
CA LEU A 170 5.97 -6.29 4.27
C LEU A 170 4.60 -5.95 3.67
N SER A 171 3.66 -6.90 3.61
CA SER A 171 2.28 -6.61 3.18
C SER A 171 1.58 -5.68 4.17
N THR A 172 1.69 -5.93 5.48
CA THR A 172 1.06 -5.05 6.48
C THR A 172 1.64 -3.64 6.47
N LEU A 173 2.96 -3.52 6.32
CA LEU A 173 3.62 -2.22 6.17
C LEU A 173 3.17 -1.51 4.88
N SER A 174 3.14 -2.24 3.76
CA SER A 174 2.71 -1.70 2.46
C SER A 174 1.23 -1.29 2.48
N PHE A 175 0.36 -2.05 3.15
CA PHE A 175 -1.03 -1.68 3.38
C PHE A 175 -1.13 -0.37 4.18
N ALA A 176 -0.41 -0.26 5.30
CA ALA A 176 -0.45 0.93 6.14
C ALA A 176 -0.01 2.20 5.38
N ILE A 177 1.06 2.09 4.59
CA ILE A 177 1.59 3.19 3.77
C ILE A 177 0.69 3.50 2.58
N GLY A 178 0.13 2.48 1.94
CA GLY A 178 -0.82 2.64 0.84
C GLY A 178 -2.15 3.25 1.29
N TYR A 179 -2.55 2.98 2.54
CA TYR A 179 -3.73 3.54 3.17
C TYR A 179 -3.54 5.00 3.58
N ASP A 180 -2.41 5.34 4.18
CA ASP A 180 -2.12 6.69 4.65
C ASP A 180 -0.59 6.92 4.71
N PRO A 181 -0.01 7.66 3.76
CA PRO A 181 1.44 7.82 3.65
C PRO A 181 2.02 8.62 4.82
N THR A 182 1.24 9.44 5.53
CA THR A 182 1.77 10.16 6.72
C THR A 182 2.18 9.19 7.83
N ARG A 183 1.68 7.95 7.80
CA ARG A 183 2.12 6.89 8.73
C ARG A 183 3.56 6.47 8.51
N LEU A 184 4.08 6.62 7.28
CA LEU A 184 5.49 6.39 7.00
C LEU A 184 6.34 7.47 7.67
N GLU A 185 5.93 8.74 7.57
CA GLU A 185 6.62 9.84 8.24
C GLU A 185 6.63 9.65 9.76
N ASP A 186 5.48 9.29 10.35
CA ASP A 186 5.39 8.97 11.78
C ASP A 186 6.34 7.82 12.16
N LEU A 187 6.47 6.79 11.32
CA LEU A 187 7.37 5.66 11.55
C LEU A 187 8.84 6.08 11.45
N VAL A 188 9.22 6.83 10.42
CA VAL A 188 10.59 7.34 10.22
C VAL A 188 10.95 8.28 11.37
N GLN A 189 10.06 9.18 11.76
CA GLN A 189 10.25 10.08 12.91
C GLN A 189 10.38 9.30 14.22
N ALA A 190 9.58 8.25 14.43
CA ALA A 190 9.71 7.41 15.62
C ALA A 190 11.07 6.69 15.69
N ILE A 191 11.60 6.25 14.55
CA ILE A 191 12.91 5.60 14.47
C ILE A 191 14.03 6.63 14.67
N ALA A 192 14.02 7.75 13.92
CA ALA A 192 15.03 8.80 14.00
C ALA A 192 15.03 9.51 15.37
N GLY A 193 13.86 9.77 15.94
CA GLY A 193 13.71 10.36 17.27
C GLY A 193 14.23 9.47 18.39
N ARG A 194 14.17 8.14 18.24
CA ARG A 194 14.84 7.19 19.15
C ARG A 194 16.36 7.30 19.05
N THR A 195 16.92 7.45 17.85
CA THR A 195 18.36 7.62 17.64
C THR A 195 18.91 8.92 18.24
N VAL A 196 18.12 10.01 18.25
CA VAL A 196 18.52 11.29 18.86
C VAL A 196 18.51 11.22 20.39
N ARG A 197 17.54 10.50 20.99
CA ARG A 197 17.42 10.42 22.45
C ARG A 197 18.53 9.59 23.10
N THR A 198 19.13 8.64 22.39
CA THR A 198 20.29 7.87 22.87
C THR A 198 21.59 8.68 22.85
N LYS A 199 21.72 9.73 22.01
CA LYS A 199 22.92 10.56 21.94
C LYS A 199 22.99 11.68 22.99
N LYS A 200 21.90 11.96 23.72
CA LYS A 200 21.83 13.06 24.70
C LYS A 200 22.06 12.60 26.15
N LYS A 201 22.56 11.38 26.35
CA LYS A 201 22.72 10.76 27.66
C LYS A 201 24.16 10.39 28.01
N ASP A 202 25.12 10.83 27.20
CA ASP A 202 26.57 10.69 27.44
C ASP A 202 27.18 12.07 27.71
#